data_AF-A0A2V1DXZ6-F1
#
_entry.id   AF-A0A2V1DXZ6-F1
#
_cell.length_a   1.000
_cell.length_b   1.000
_cell.length_c   1.000
_cell.angle_alpha   90.00
_cell.angle_beta   90.00
_cell.angle_gamma   90.00
#
_symmetry.space_group_name_H-M   'P 1'
#
loop_
_entity.id
_entity.type
_entity.pdbx_description
1 polymer ?
#
loop_
_entity_poly.entity_id
_entity_poly.type
_entity_poly.pdbx_seq_one_letter_code
_entity_poly.pdbx_strand_id
1 'polypeptide(L)'
;MFAIVGAAGKVGYATSSALRKADMPVRAILRDAEKAPRLEEIGCEVVLADLLDSKALARAISGADIVQVILPPSPLADDPASHNPQTTSTRCHLFTNPIRLA
;
A
#
# COMPACT_ATOMS: atom_id res chain seq x y z
N MET A 1 8.21 7.65 -7.31
CA MET A 1 8.06 6.72 -6.17
C MET A 1 6.71 6.03 -6.23
N PHE A 2 6.68 4.69 -6.14
CA PHE A 2 5.46 3.90 -5.96
C PHE A 2 5.23 3.60 -4.49
N ALA A 3 4.05 3.87 -3.96
CA ALA A 3 3.65 3.45 -2.61
C ALA A 3 2.71 2.24 -2.68
N ILE A 4 3.04 1.14 -2.00
CA ILE A 4 2.26 -0.10 -2.04
C ILE A 4 1.78 -0.44 -0.63
N VAL A 5 0.47 -0.32 -0.41
CA VAL A 5 -0.19 -0.81 0.80
C VAL A 5 -0.53 -2.28 0.64
N GLY A 6 -0.15 -3.09 1.63
CA GLY A 6 -0.25 -4.55 1.52
C GLY A 6 0.94 -5.18 0.79
N ALA A 7 2.08 -4.48 0.73
CA ALA A 7 3.30 -4.93 0.05
C ALA A 7 3.86 -6.27 0.54
N ALA A 8 3.59 -6.65 1.79
CA ALA A 8 4.02 -7.93 2.34
C ALA A 8 3.16 -9.15 1.92
N GLY A 9 2.01 -8.90 1.27
CA GLY A 9 1.15 -9.96 0.72
C GLY A 9 1.68 -10.51 -0.61
N LYS A 10 1.09 -11.60 -1.11
CA LYS A 10 1.53 -12.26 -2.36
C LYS A 10 1.55 -11.31 -3.56
N VAL A 11 0.47 -10.56 -3.77
CA VAL A 11 0.34 -9.62 -4.89
C VAL A 11 1.27 -8.43 -4.69
N GLY A 12 1.24 -7.80 -3.51
CA GLY A 12 2.07 -6.64 -3.19
C GLY A 12 3.56 -6.95 -3.34
N TYR A 13 4.02 -8.10 -2.85
CA TYR A 13 5.42 -8.49 -2.93
C TYR A 13 5.86 -8.70 -4.39
N ALA A 14 5.01 -9.34 -5.20
CA ALA A 14 5.29 -9.53 -6.62
C ALA A 14 5.39 -8.18 -7.36
N THR A 15 4.49 -7.24 -7.06
CA THR A 15 4.53 -5.88 -7.62
C THR A 15 5.79 -5.12 -7.17
N SER A 16 6.10 -5.11 -5.88
CA SER A 16 7.32 -4.47 -5.34
C SER A 16 8.58 -5.05 -5.99
N SER A 17 8.67 -6.38 -6.10
CA SER A 17 9.82 -7.03 -6.71
C SER A 17 9.98 -6.69 -8.20
N ALA A 18 8.88 -6.66 -8.95
CA ALA A 18 8.91 -6.30 -10.37
C ALA A 18 9.35 -4.85 -10.57
N LEU A 19 8.82 -3.91 -9.77
CA LEU A 19 9.19 -2.50 -9.83
C LEU A 19 10.66 -2.27 -9.45
N ARG A 20 11.14 -2.91 -8.38
CA ARG A 20 12.55 -2.82 -7.98
C ARG A 20 13.50 -3.43 -9.01
N LYS A 21 13.11 -4.52 -9.68
CA LYS A 21 13.88 -5.08 -10.82
C LYS A 21 13.94 -4.14 -12.02
N ALA A 22 12.94 -3.30 -12.20
CA ALA A 22 12.92 -2.24 -13.21
C ALA A 22 13.57 -0.94 -12.72
N ASP A 23 14.32 -0.98 -11.61
CA ASP A 23 14.98 0.16 -10.95
C ASP A 23 14.03 1.29 -10.51
N MET A 24 12.73 1.01 -10.41
CA MET A 24 11.75 2.00 -9.94
C MET A 24 11.76 2.08 -8.41
N PRO A 25 11.71 3.29 -7.82
CA PRO A 25 11.68 3.46 -6.36
C PRO A 25 10.33 3.01 -5.78
N VAL A 26 10.38 2.16 -4.75
CA VAL A 26 9.20 1.58 -4.10
C VAL A 26 9.25 1.84 -2.60
N ARG A 27 8.17 2.43 -2.08
CA ARG A 27 7.82 2.48 -0.67
C ARG A 27 6.79 1.41 -0.35
N ALA A 28 7.18 0.46 0.47
CA ALA A 28 6.32 -0.56 1.01
C ALA A 28 5.66 -0.06 2.31
N ILE A 29 4.33 -0.04 2.35
CA ILE A 29 3.56 0.35 3.52
C ILE A 29 3.02 -0.91 4.19
N LEU A 30 3.46 -1.15 5.42
CA LEU A 30 3.14 -2.34 6.20
C LEU A 30 2.44 -1.95 7.50
N ARG A 31 1.67 -2.88 8.04
CA ARG A 31 1.12 -2.78 9.41
C ARG A 31 1.97 -3.48 10.46
N ASP A 32 2.80 -4.42 10.01
CA ASP A 32 3.53 -5.38 10.82
C ASP A 32 5.01 -5.31 10.45
N ALA A 33 5.83 -4.88 11.42
CA ALA A 33 7.26 -4.66 11.24
C ALA A 33 8.04 -5.96 10.99
N GLU A 34 7.53 -7.11 11.44
CA GLU A 34 8.21 -8.40 11.26
C GLU A 34 8.34 -8.80 9.79
N LYS A 35 7.52 -8.21 8.92
CA LYS A 35 7.53 -8.45 7.47
C LYS A 35 8.41 -7.47 6.70
N ALA A 36 9.02 -6.50 7.37
CA ALA A 36 9.90 -5.50 6.76
C ALA A 36 11.15 -6.08 6.09
N PRO A 37 11.90 -7.03 6.73
CA PRO A 37 13.21 -7.43 6.22
C PRO A 37 13.19 -7.91 4.77
N ARG A 38 12.19 -8.73 4.40
CA ARG A 38 12.04 -9.26 3.04
C ARG A 38 11.82 -8.16 1.98
N LEU A 39 11.26 -7.01 2.35
CA LEU A 39 11.05 -5.89 1.44
C LEU A 39 12.26 -4.97 1.37
N GLU A 40 12.96 -4.78 2.48
CA GLU A 40 14.24 -4.09 2.53
C GLU A 40 15.31 -4.82 1.70
N GLU A 41 15.35 -6.15 1.75
CA GLU A 41 16.24 -7.01 0.97
C GLU A 41 16.10 -6.82 -0.55
N ILE A 42 14.89 -6.51 -1.04
CA ILE A 42 14.64 -6.21 -2.46
C ILE A 42 14.78 -4.70 -2.77
N GLY A 43 15.22 -3.90 -1.80
CA GLY A 43 15.49 -2.47 -1.95
C GLY A 43 14.27 -1.56 -1.83
N CYS A 44 13.20 -2.00 -1.16
CA CYS A 44 12.08 -1.11 -0.85
C CYS A 44 12.41 -0.23 0.36
N GLU A 45 11.93 1.02 0.33
CA GLU A 45 11.77 1.83 1.54
C GLU A 45 10.58 1.27 2.34
N VAL A 46 10.75 0.96 3.61
CA VAL A 46 9.65 0.44 4.46
C VAL A 46 9.10 1.53 5.37
N VAL A 47 7.78 1.69 5.37
CA VAL A 47 7.05 2.58 6.27
C VAL A 47 5.92 1.82 6.95
N LEU A 48 5.71 2.08 8.24
CA LEU A 48 4.61 1.50 9.01
C LEU A 48 3.43 2.46 9.07
N ALA A 49 2.24 1.99 8.68
CA ALA A 49 0.99 2.71 8.84
C ALA A 49 -0.20 1.75 8.92
N ASP A 50 -1.16 2.08 9.79
CA ASP A 50 -2.47 1.45 9.79
C ASP A 50 -3.36 2.14 8.76
N LEU A 51 -4.10 1.34 7.98
CA LEU A 51 -5.11 1.81 7.03
C LEU A 51 -6.25 2.57 7.71
N LEU A 52 -6.54 2.27 8.98
CA LEU A 52 -7.56 2.95 9.77
C LEU A 52 -7.06 4.28 10.36
N ASP A 53 -5.75 4.53 10.37
CA ASP A 53 -5.19 5.84 10.74
C ASP A 53 -4.95 6.69 9.48
N SER A 54 -5.97 7.48 9.13
CA SER A 54 -5.93 8.39 7.99
C SER A 54 -4.72 9.34 7.98
N LYS A 55 -4.25 9.82 9.15
CA LYS A 55 -3.11 10.74 9.23
C LYS A 55 -1.80 10.00 9.01
N ALA A 56 -1.64 8.80 9.58
CA ALA A 56 -0.48 7.96 9.33
C ALA A 56 -0.41 7.55 7.86
N LEU A 57 -1.53 7.13 7.28
CA LEU A 57 -1.58 6.73 5.88
C LEU A 57 -1.26 7.90 4.94
N ALA A 58 -1.80 9.10 5.19
CA ALA A 58 -1.49 10.30 4.42
C ALA A 58 0.01 10.63 4.43
N ARG A 59 0.67 10.49 5.59
CA ARG A 59 2.13 10.64 5.68
C ARG A 59 2.87 9.56 4.90
N ALA A 60 2.43 8.30 5.02
CA ALA A 60 3.08 7.16 4.39
C ALA A 60 3.03 7.24 2.85
N ILE A 61 1.95 7.73 2.26
CA ILE A 61 1.83 7.88 0.80
C ILE A 61 2.35 9.22 0.27
N SER A 62 2.74 10.15 1.13
CA SER A 62 3.19 11.49 0.73
C SER A 62 4.42 11.41 -0.19
N GLY A 63 4.40 12.17 -1.29
CA GLY A 63 5.46 12.19 -2.30
C GLY A 63 5.50 10.97 -3.23
N ALA A 64 4.50 10.08 -3.15
CA ALA A 64 4.34 9.02 -4.14
C ALA A 64 3.67 9.55 -5.41
N ASP A 65 4.16 9.12 -6.57
CA ASP A 65 3.53 9.42 -7.87
C ASP A 65 2.32 8.50 -8.12
N ILE A 66 2.41 7.26 -7.61
CA ILE A 66 1.40 6.22 -7.78
C ILE A 66 1.25 5.49 -6.44
N VAL A 67 0.00 5.24 -6.04
CA VAL A 67 -0.35 4.46 -4.86
C VAL A 67 -1.16 3.22 -5.28
N GLN A 68 -0.68 2.03 -4.91
CA GLN A 68 -1.42 0.78 -5.01
C GLN A 68 -1.93 0.38 -3.63
N VAL A 69 -3.22 0.06 -3.53
CA VAL A 69 -3.85 -0.39 -2.29
C VAL A 69 -4.45 -1.77 -2.50
N ILE A 70 -3.97 -2.74 -1.71
CA ILE A 70 -4.44 -4.14 -1.75
C ILE A 70 -5.15 -4.44 -0.43
N LEU A 71 -6.47 -4.60 -0.51
CA LEU A 71 -7.34 -4.89 0.62
C LEU A 71 -7.95 -6.29 0.44
N PRO A 72 -7.35 -7.34 1.00
CA PRO A 72 -7.99 -8.65 0.98
C PRO A 72 -9.27 -8.62 1.83
N PRO A 73 -10.30 -9.39 1.46
CA PRO A 73 -11.45 -9.59 2.34
C PRO A 73 -11.00 -10.26 3.65
N SER A 74 -11.80 -10.10 4.71
CA SER A 74 -11.55 -10.83 5.95
C SER A 74 -11.52 -12.34 5.68
N PRO A 75 -10.54 -13.08 6.20
CA PRO A 75 -10.52 -14.55 6.12
C PRO A 75 -11.74 -15.22 6.78
N LEU A 76 -12.44 -14.48 7.65
CA LEU A 76 -13.64 -14.94 8.35
C LEU A 76 -14.93 -14.52 7.66
N ALA A 77 -14.86 -13.91 6.46
CA ALA A 77 -16.05 -13.57 5.70
C ALA A 77 -16.62 -14.83 5.04
N ASP A 78 -17.88 -15.16 5.36
CA ASP A 78 -18.60 -16.29 4.76
C ASP A 78 -18.77 -16.10 3.24
N ASP A 79 -18.93 -14.85 2.81
CA ASP A 79 -18.88 -14.45 1.41
C ASP A 79 -17.92 -13.25 1.25
N PRO A 80 -16.88 -13.34 0.41
CA PRO A 80 -15.95 -12.23 0.16
C PRO A 80 -16.63 -10.98 -0.40
N ALA A 81 -17.79 -11.11 -1.06
CA ALA A 81 -18.61 -9.98 -1.52
C ALA A 81 -19.51 -9.40 -0.40
N SER A 82 -19.82 -10.19 0.64
CA SER A 82 -20.64 -9.77 1.79
C SER A 82 -19.85 -8.96 2.83
N HIS A 83 -18.52 -8.90 2.72
CA HIS A 83 -17.70 -8.17 3.67
C HIS A 83 -18.06 -6.67 3.67
N ASN A 84 -18.57 -6.23 4.82
CA ASN A 84 -19.12 -4.91 5.14
C ASN A 84 -18.46 -3.73 4.39
N PRO A 85 -19.23 -2.79 3.83
CA PRO A 85 -18.78 -1.69 2.98
C PRO A 85 -17.77 -0.69 3.57
N GLN A 86 -17.19 -0.88 4.75
CA GLN A 86 -16.18 0.05 5.27
C GLN A 86 -14.91 0.07 4.39
N THR A 87 -14.51 -1.07 3.82
CA THR A 87 -13.39 -1.17 2.86
C THR A 87 -13.75 -0.64 1.46
N THR A 88 -15.00 -0.77 1.00
CA THR A 88 -15.48 -0.20 -0.29
C THR A 88 -15.93 1.26 -0.18
N SER A 89 -16.28 1.72 1.03
CA SER A 89 -16.61 3.10 1.42
C SER A 89 -15.40 3.85 1.97
N THR A 90 -14.19 3.32 1.81
CA THR A 90 -13.03 4.22 1.75
C THR A 90 -13.21 5.03 0.47
N ARG A 91 -14.04 6.06 0.57
CA ARG A 91 -14.16 7.12 -0.42
C ARG A 91 -12.77 7.69 -0.45
N CYS A 92 -11.97 7.15 -1.38
CA CYS A 92 -10.64 7.60 -1.66
C CYS A 92 -10.84 9.01 -2.20
N HIS A 93 -10.99 9.96 -1.29
CA HIS A 93 -10.64 11.35 -1.53
C HIS A 93 -9.11 11.33 -1.69
N LEU A 94 -8.64 10.69 -2.77
CA LEU A 94 -7.39 11.03 -3.40
C LEU A 94 -7.54 12.53 -3.59
N PHE A 95 -6.83 13.28 -2.74
CA PHE A 95 -6.77 14.72 -2.80
C PHE A 95 -6.67 15.10 -4.27
N THR A 96 -7.69 15.79 -4.78
CA THR A 96 -7.65 16.48 -6.06
C THR A 96 -6.67 17.63 -5.91
N ASN A 97 -5.39 17.30 -5.88
CA ASN A 97 -4.31 18.24 -6.08
C ASN A 97 -3.61 17.72 -7.34
N PRO A 98 -3.69 18.44 -8.46
CA PRO A 98 -3.13 17.95 -9.70
C PRO A 98 -1.65 17.70 -9.47
N ILE A 99 -1.22 16.47 -9.75
CA ILE A 99 0.18 16.13 -9.94
C ILE A 99 0.67 17.07 -11.03
N ARG A 100 1.27 18.20 -10.65
CA ARG A 100 1.99 19.07 -11.56
C ARG A 100 3.24 18.31 -11.93
N LEU A 101 3.22 17.70 -13.11
CA LEU A 101 4.46 17.43 -13.83
C LEU A 101 5.13 18.79 -14.10
N ALA A 102 6.27 19.01 -13.46
CA ALA A 102 7.24 20.03 -13.82
C ALA A 102 8.54 19.30 -14.16
#